data_AF-A0A371BIN7-F1
#
_entry.id   AF-A0A371BIN7-F1
#
_cell.length_a   1.000
_cell.length_b   1.000
_cell.length_c   1.000
_cell.angle_alpha   90.00
_cell.angle_beta   90.00
_cell.angle_gamma   90.00
#
_symmetry.space_group_name_H-M   'P 1'
#
loop_
_entity.id
_entity.type
_entity.pdbx_description
1 polymer ?
#
loop_
_entity_poly.entity_id
_entity_poly.type
_entity_poly.pdbx_seq_one_letter_code
_entity_poly.pdbx_strand_id
1 'polypeptide(L)'
;MPLTDILVRTAKPQEKDYKMNDGRGLYLLVSKAGGKHWRMKYRVHGKEKKLALGSYPDVSLAKARRNCDEARISLADGFDPALEKRKAKATACFNVQNTFQLIAREHIDVKMTGDGKWCQQFEPLPLCCYSEEKQIQQV
;
A
#
# COMPACT_ATOMS: atom_id res chain seq x y z
N MET A 1 -9.15 32.74 0.44
CA MET A 1 -8.14 33.27 1.40
C MET A 1 -7.17 32.14 1.71
N PRO A 2 -5.85 32.34 1.59
CA PRO A 2 -4.87 31.33 1.96
C PRO A 2 -4.92 31.06 3.47
N LEU A 3 -4.66 29.82 3.87
CA LEU A 3 -4.56 29.47 5.28
C LEU A 3 -3.25 29.98 5.86
N THR A 4 -3.30 30.28 7.15
CA THR A 4 -2.14 30.53 7.99
C THR A 4 -1.98 29.39 8.98
N ASP A 5 -0.75 29.17 9.45
CA ASP A 5 -0.47 28.10 10.41
C ASP A 5 -1.27 28.25 11.71
N ILE A 6 -1.50 29.50 12.13
CA ILE A 6 -2.32 29.85 13.29
C ILE A 6 -3.74 29.32 13.11
N LEU A 7 -4.38 29.60 11.96
CA LEU A 7 -5.75 29.14 11.67
C LEU A 7 -5.85 27.61 11.66
N VAL A 8 -4.85 26.93 11.12
CA VAL A 8 -4.79 25.46 11.09
C VAL A 8 -4.65 24.89 12.50
N ARG A 9 -3.82 25.50 13.34
CA ARG A 9 -3.62 25.09 14.73
C ARG A 9 -4.90 25.29 15.55
N THR A 10 -5.53 26.45 15.43
CA THR A 10 -6.76 26.80 16.18
C THR A 10 -8.02 26.11 15.67
N ALA A 11 -7.97 25.48 14.49
CA ALA A 11 -9.10 24.75 13.92
C ALA A 11 -9.55 23.63 14.87
N LYS A 12 -10.77 23.78 15.41
CA LYS A 12 -11.41 22.80 16.30
C LYS A 12 -12.30 21.86 15.51
N PRO A 13 -12.43 20.60 15.92
CA PRO A 13 -13.42 19.69 15.36
C PRO A 13 -14.84 20.23 15.57
N GLN A 14 -15.71 19.99 14.61
CA GLN A 14 -17.14 20.31 14.70
C GLN A 14 -17.96 19.01 14.64
N GLU A 15 -19.27 19.12 14.79
CA GLU A 15 -20.19 17.98 14.68
C GLU A 15 -20.08 17.26 13.33
N LYS A 16 -19.71 17.99 12.27
CA LYS A 16 -19.51 17.49 10.92
C LYS A 16 -18.12 17.81 10.39
N ASP A 17 -17.62 16.92 9.55
CA ASP A 17 -16.37 17.12 8.82
C ASP A 17 -16.46 18.36 7.94
N TYR A 18 -15.52 19.29 8.10
CA TYR A 18 -15.48 20.52 7.33
C TYR A 18 -14.13 20.72 6.65
N LYS A 19 -14.13 21.59 5.63
CA LYS A 19 -12.98 21.86 4.79
C LYS A 19 -12.52 23.29 4.96
N MET A 20 -11.23 23.47 5.17
CA MET A 20 -10.59 24.79 5.14
C MET A 20 -9.72 24.87 3.89
N ASN A 21 -10.04 25.78 2.97
CA ASN A 21 -9.38 25.86 1.67
C ASN A 21 -8.13 26.76 1.76
N ASP A 22 -6.98 26.27 1.28
CA ASP A 22 -5.73 27.05 1.15
C ASP A 22 -5.55 27.65 -0.25
N GLY A 23 -6.23 27.07 -1.25
CA GLY A 23 -6.12 27.48 -2.66
C GLY A 23 -5.41 26.45 -3.52
N ARG A 24 -5.40 26.66 -4.84
CA ARG A 24 -4.81 25.72 -5.84
C ARG A 24 -5.33 24.28 -5.78
N GLY A 25 -6.48 24.06 -5.13
CA GLY A 25 -7.06 22.73 -4.88
C GLY A 25 -6.64 22.10 -3.56
N LEU A 26 -5.72 22.71 -2.80
CA LEU A 26 -5.31 22.27 -1.46
C LEU A 26 -6.32 22.70 -0.40
N TYR A 27 -6.73 21.77 0.44
CA TYR A 27 -7.57 22.04 1.60
C TYR A 27 -7.21 21.13 2.77
N LEU A 28 -7.45 21.63 3.98
CA LEU A 28 -7.42 20.86 5.21
C LEU A 28 -8.81 20.27 5.45
N LEU A 29 -8.87 18.96 5.64
CA LEU A 29 -10.07 18.27 6.13
C LEU A 29 -9.92 18.11 7.64
N VAL A 30 -10.81 18.75 8.39
CA VAL A 30 -10.92 18.56 9.84
C VAL A 30 -12.07 17.60 10.08
N SER A 31 -11.75 16.41 10.59
CA SER A 31 -12.75 15.39 10.93
C SER A 31 -13.37 15.66 12.29
N LYS A 32 -14.62 15.24 12.48
CA LYS A 32 -15.30 15.22 13.79
C LYS A 32 -14.49 14.50 14.87
N ALA A 33 -13.68 13.51 14.50
CA ALA A 33 -12.83 12.73 15.41
C ALA A 33 -11.58 13.50 15.88
N GLY A 34 -11.32 14.70 15.37
CA GLY A 34 -10.10 15.46 15.70
C GLY A 34 -8.99 15.38 14.66
N GLY A 35 -9.08 14.44 13.72
CA GLY A 35 -8.07 14.25 12.67
C GLY A 35 -8.01 15.44 11.71
N LYS A 36 -6.81 15.94 11.45
CA LYS A 36 -6.53 17.02 10.48
C LYS A 36 -5.72 16.45 9.33
N HIS A 37 -6.28 16.47 8.12
CA HIS A 37 -5.68 15.84 6.95
C HIS A 37 -5.57 16.81 5.78
N TRP A 38 -4.37 16.89 5.20
CA TRP A 38 -4.12 17.63 3.96
C TRP A 38 -4.60 16.82 2.76
N ARG A 39 -5.48 17.44 1.97
CA ARG A 39 -5.99 16.84 0.74
C ARG A 39 -5.93 17.85 -0.40
N MET A 40 -5.69 17.34 -1.59
CA MET A 40 -5.73 18.13 -2.83
C MET A 40 -6.82 17.58 -3.74
N LYS A 41 -7.69 18.46 -4.22
CA LYS A 41 -8.68 18.17 -5.27
C LYS A 41 -8.06 18.47 -6.63
N TYR A 42 -8.13 17.52 -7.55
CA TYR A 42 -7.58 17.64 -8.90
C TYR A 42 -8.48 16.93 -9.91
N ARG A 43 -8.22 17.16 -11.21
CA ARG A 43 -8.94 16.50 -12.30
C ARG A 43 -7.95 15.84 -13.26
N VAL A 44 -8.23 14.60 -13.60
CA VAL A 44 -7.51 13.81 -14.60
C VAL A 44 -8.57 13.04 -15.37
N HIS A 45 -8.52 12.99 -16.70
CA HIS A 45 -9.49 12.15 -17.40
C HIS A 45 -10.90 12.75 -17.48
N GLY A 46 -11.09 14.05 -17.20
CA GLY A 46 -12.41 14.64 -16.93
C GLY A 46 -13.04 14.20 -15.59
N LYS A 47 -12.36 13.35 -14.81
CA LYS A 47 -12.83 12.84 -13.51
C LYS A 47 -12.17 13.61 -12.36
N GLU A 48 -12.99 14.01 -11.39
CA GLU A 48 -12.49 14.61 -10.15
C GLU A 48 -11.91 13.54 -9.23
N LYS A 49 -10.68 13.76 -8.78
CA LYS A 49 -9.99 12.89 -7.83
C LYS A 49 -9.48 13.70 -6.65
N LYS A 50 -9.18 13.00 -5.56
CA LYS A 50 -8.66 13.56 -4.31
C LYS A 50 -7.36 12.86 -3.94
N LEU A 51 -6.30 13.62 -3.74
CA LEU A 51 -5.00 13.13 -3.29
C LEU A 51 -4.84 13.40 -1.80
N ALA A 52 -4.36 12.40 -1.05
CA ALA A 52 -4.00 12.56 0.36
C ALA A 52 -2.52 12.93 0.47
N LEU A 53 -2.23 14.12 1.01
CA LEU A 53 -0.87 14.66 1.13
C LEU A 53 -0.26 14.36 2.51
N GLY A 54 -1.07 14.14 3.54
CA GLY A 54 -0.62 13.72 4.88
C GLY A 54 -1.56 14.16 6.00
N SER A 55 -1.20 13.84 7.24
CA SER A 55 -1.80 14.34 8.48
C SER A 55 -1.05 15.56 9.00
N TYR A 56 -1.77 16.47 9.65
CA TYR A 56 -1.17 17.49 10.52
C TYR A 56 -1.12 16.93 11.95
N PRO A 57 -0.04 17.11 12.72
CA PRO A 57 1.11 18.00 12.49
C PRO A 57 2.29 17.42 11.69
N ASP A 58 2.28 16.13 11.34
CA ASP A 58 3.41 15.45 10.65
C ASP A 58 3.82 16.16 9.35
N VAL A 59 2.83 16.70 8.65
CA VAL A 59 3.00 17.55 7.47
C VAL A 59 2.56 18.97 7.83
N SER A 60 3.53 19.88 7.88
CA SER A 60 3.29 21.32 8.07
C SER A 60 2.61 21.94 6.85
N LEU A 61 2.00 23.12 7.03
CA LEU A 61 1.37 23.87 5.92
C LEU A 61 2.36 24.12 4.76
N ALA A 62 3.60 24.49 5.08
CA ALA A 62 4.63 24.72 4.06
C ALA A 62 4.95 23.45 3.28
N LYS A 63 5.08 22.31 3.96
CA LYS A 63 5.30 21.01 3.31
C LYS A 63 4.10 20.58 2.47
N ALA A 64 2.87 20.81 2.97
CA ALA A 64 1.66 20.53 2.21
C ALA A 64 1.58 21.35 0.91
N ARG A 65 2.01 22.61 0.92
CA ARG A 65 2.11 23.46 -0.29
C ARG A 65 3.14 22.92 -1.29
N ARG A 66 4.34 22.55 -0.82
CA ARG A 66 5.37 21.93 -1.69
C ARG A 66 4.85 20.65 -2.34
N ASN A 67 4.28 19.73 -1.57
CA ASN A 67 3.72 18.49 -2.10
C ASN A 67 2.55 18.74 -3.08
N CYS A 68 1.80 19.83 -2.90
CA CYS A 68 0.75 20.24 -3.84
C CYS A 68 1.35 20.72 -5.16
N ASP A 69 2.39 21.56 -5.11
CA ASP A 69 3.07 22.05 -6.30
C ASP A 69 3.76 20.89 -7.06
N GLU A 70 4.42 19.96 -6.35
CA GLU A 70 4.98 18.72 -6.92
C GLU A 70 3.90 17.88 -7.62
N ALA A 71 2.78 17.63 -6.95
CA ALA A 71 1.67 16.88 -7.54
C ALA A 71 1.09 17.58 -8.78
N ARG A 72 1.08 18.93 -8.81
CA ARG A 72 0.66 19.69 -9.99
C ARG A 72 1.62 19.57 -11.16
N ILE A 73 2.93 19.53 -10.89
CA ILE A 73 3.96 19.30 -11.92
C ILE A 73 3.75 17.92 -12.53
N SER A 74 3.64 16.86 -11.70
CA SER A 74 3.37 15.50 -12.19
C SER A 74 2.08 15.41 -13.01
N LEU A 75 1.03 16.14 -12.61
CA LEU A 75 -0.22 16.22 -13.36
C LEU A 75 -0.08 16.94 -14.71
N ALA A 76 0.78 17.97 -14.79
CA ALA A 76 1.08 18.67 -16.04
C ALA A 76 1.86 17.76 -17.00
N ASP A 77 2.74 16.91 -16.46
CA ASP A 77 3.47 15.89 -17.21
C ASP A 77 2.58 14.69 -17.62
N GLY A 78 1.31 14.69 -17.20
CA GLY A 78 0.33 13.65 -17.55
C GLY A 78 0.35 12.42 -16.62
N PHE A 79 1.13 12.45 -15.53
CA PHE A 79 1.17 11.38 -14.54
C PHE A 79 0.08 11.56 -13.47
N ASP A 80 -0.57 10.46 -13.09
CA ASP A 80 -1.51 10.44 -11.97
C ASP A 80 -0.76 10.22 -10.65
N PRO A 81 -0.63 11.23 -9.77
CA PRO A 81 0.13 11.12 -8.52
C PRO A 81 -0.47 10.10 -7.54
N ALA A 82 -1.76 9.81 -7.64
CA ALA A 82 -2.37 8.77 -6.80
C ALA A 82 -1.96 7.36 -7.26
N LEU A 83 -1.77 7.16 -8.57
CA LEU A 83 -1.29 5.89 -9.11
C LEU A 83 0.17 5.66 -8.73
N GLU A 84 1.00 6.70 -8.81
CA GLU A 84 2.43 6.62 -8.48
C GLU A 84 2.63 6.27 -6.99
N LYS A 85 1.88 6.92 -6.10
CA LYS A 85 1.91 6.60 -4.66
C LYS A 85 1.47 5.16 -4.36
N ARG A 86 0.49 4.64 -5.11
CA ARG A 86 0.05 3.24 -5.02
C ARG A 86 1.11 2.27 -5.54
N LYS A 87 1.73 2.57 -6.68
CA LYS A 87 2.82 1.78 -7.25
C LYS A 87 4.00 1.68 -6.28
N ALA A 88 4.46 2.81 -5.74
CA ALA A 88 5.55 2.83 -4.76
C ALA A 88 5.26 1.95 -3.53
N LYS A 89 4.03 2.00 -3.00
CA LYS A 89 3.61 1.14 -1.89
C LYS A 89 3.59 -0.35 -2.28
N ALA A 90 3.12 -0.68 -3.49
CA ALA A 90 3.11 -2.05 -3.98
C ALA A 90 4.53 -2.59 -4.18
N THR A 91 5.43 -1.81 -4.77
CA THR A 91 6.85 -2.17 -4.93
C THR A 91 7.54 -2.38 -3.58
N ALA A 92 7.28 -1.50 -2.60
CA ALA A 92 7.82 -1.67 -1.26
C ALA A 92 7.34 -2.98 -0.59
N CYS A 93 6.05 -3.32 -0.72
CA CYS A 93 5.50 -4.57 -0.22
C CYS A 93 6.13 -5.80 -0.92
N PHE A 94 6.23 -5.74 -2.26
CA PHE A 94 6.83 -6.80 -3.06
C PHE A 94 8.29 -7.05 -2.71
N ASN A 95 9.08 -5.98 -2.53
CA ASN A 95 10.48 -6.11 -2.14
C ASN A 95 10.62 -6.80 -0.78
N VAL A 96 9.75 -6.50 0.19
CA VAL A 96 9.73 -7.20 1.48
C VAL A 96 9.40 -8.68 1.31
N GLN A 97 8.40 -9.03 0.50
CA GLN A 97 8.03 -10.44 0.26
C GLN A 97 9.16 -11.25 -0.38
N ASN A 98 9.90 -10.66 -1.31
CA ASN A 98 11.02 -11.34 -1.97
C ASN A 98 12.20 -11.60 -1.03
N THR A 99 12.39 -10.81 0.03
CA THR A 99 13.48 -11.08 1.00
C THR A 99 13.27 -12.38 1.78
N PHE A 100 12.03 -12.72 2.18
CA PHE A 100 11.78 -13.99 2.85
C PHE A 100 12.00 -15.19 1.90
N GLN A 101 11.48 -15.12 0.68
CA GLN A 101 11.66 -16.18 -0.31
C GLN A 101 13.14 -16.38 -0.65
N LEU A 102 13.91 -15.29 -0.77
CA LEU A 102 15.34 -15.36 -1.10
C LEU A 102 16.15 -15.98 0.04
N ILE A 103 15.89 -15.58 1.29
CA ILE A 103 16.52 -16.18 2.48
C ILE A 103 16.08 -17.64 2.68
N ALA A 104 14.82 -17.97 2.43
CA ALA A 104 14.32 -19.35 2.53
C ALA A 104 14.98 -20.27 1.48
N ARG A 105 15.16 -19.78 0.24
CA ARG A 105 15.91 -20.50 -0.80
C ARG A 105 17.37 -20.69 -0.43
N GLU A 106 18.06 -19.61 -0.03
CA GLU A 106 19.44 -19.67 0.44
C GLU A 106 19.59 -20.67 1.59
N HIS A 107 18.67 -20.65 2.56
CA HIS A 107 18.69 -21.59 3.69
C HIS A 107 18.45 -23.04 3.24
N ILE A 108 17.52 -23.30 2.32
CA ILE A 108 17.33 -24.64 1.75
C ILE A 108 18.61 -25.09 1.04
N ASP A 109 19.20 -24.26 0.20
CA ASP A 109 20.41 -24.59 -0.56
C ASP A 109 21.60 -24.86 0.39
N VAL A 110 21.79 -24.04 1.43
CA VAL A 110 22.82 -24.26 2.47
C VAL A 110 22.57 -25.58 3.22
N LYS A 111 21.32 -25.89 3.56
CA LYS A 111 20.97 -27.16 4.24
C LYS A 111 21.04 -28.39 3.33
N MET A 112 20.95 -28.22 2.02
CA MET A 112 21.14 -29.29 1.03
C MET A 112 22.62 -29.53 0.71
N THR A 113 23.50 -28.55 0.91
CA THR A 113 24.93 -28.63 0.51
C THR A 113 25.90 -28.82 1.68
N GLY A 114 25.53 -28.44 2.91
CA GLY A 114 26.35 -28.64 4.12
C GLY A 114 25.80 -29.74 5.01
N ASP A 115 26.54 -30.85 5.12
CA ASP A 115 26.37 -31.96 6.06
C ASP A 115 24.92 -32.46 6.25
N GLY A 116 24.53 -33.31 5.30
CA GLY A 116 23.27 -34.03 5.30
C GLY A 116 23.01 -34.80 6.60
N LYS A 117 22.11 -34.26 7.42
CA LYS A 117 21.26 -35.02 8.34
C LYS A 117 19.84 -34.48 8.30
N TRP A 118 19.15 -34.78 7.21
CA TRP A 118 17.71 -35.01 7.22
C TRP A 118 17.48 -36.45 6.75
N CYS A 119 17.84 -37.41 7.60
CA CYS A 119 17.58 -38.82 7.36
C CYS A 119 16.67 -39.34 8.48
N GLN A 120 15.54 -39.91 8.07
CA GLN A 120 14.69 -40.87 8.80
C GLN A 120 13.80 -40.35 9.92
N GLN A 121 12.62 -39.80 9.58
CA GLN A 121 11.41 -40.01 10.40
C GLN A 121 10.06 -39.72 9.74
N PHE A 122 10.01 -39.55 8.41
CA PHE A 122 8.75 -39.66 7.68
C PHE A 122 8.80 -40.96 6.87
N GLU A 123 8.27 -42.02 7.46
CA GLU A 123 7.95 -43.22 6.69
C GLU A 123 6.90 -42.82 5.64
N PRO A 124 7.13 -43.12 4.35
CA PRO A 124 6.11 -42.92 3.34
C PRO A 124 4.95 -43.88 3.65
N LEU A 125 3.75 -43.34 3.85
CA LEU A 125 2.54 -44.16 3.85
C LEU A 125 2.51 -44.94 2.53
N PRO A 126 2.33 -46.27 2.56
CA PRO A 126 2.37 -47.07 1.36
C PRO A 126 1.24 -46.63 0.43
N LEU A 127 1.61 -46.31 -0.82
CA LEU A 127 0.68 -46.24 -1.93
C LEU A 127 -0.01 -47.60 -2.02
N CYS A 128 -1.27 -47.67 -1.60
CA CYS A 128 -2.14 -48.79 -1.93
C CYS A 128 -2.29 -48.83 -3.46
N CYS A 129 -1.55 -49.73 -4.10
CA CYS A 129 -1.87 -50.25 -5.42
C CYS A 129 -3.28 -50.87 -5.34
N TYR A 130 -4.28 -50.21 -5.92
CA TYR A 130 -5.57 -50.82 -6.19
C TYR A 130 -5.44 -51.66 -7.47
N SER A 131 -5.13 -52.95 -7.32
CA SER A 131 -5.33 -53.97 -8.34
C SER A 131 -6.52 -54.83 -7.91
N GLU A 132 -7.70 -54.58 -8.47
CA GLU A 132 -8.79 -55.55 -8.45
C GLU A 132 -9.14 -55.92 -9.90
N GLU A 133 -8.48 -56.98 -10.37
CA GLU A 133 -8.98 -57.80 -11.46
C GLU A 133 -10.25 -58.52 -10.96
N LYS A 134 -11.42 -58.02 -11.36
CA LYS A 134 -12.65 -58.82 -11.32
C LYS A 134 -12.85 -59.49 -12.67
N GLN A 135 -12.44 -60.75 -12.71
CA GLN A 135 -12.79 -61.74 -13.71
C GLN A 135 -14.31 -62.00 -13.64
N ILE A 136 -15.06 -61.64 -14.70
CA ILE A 136 -16.43 -62.13 -14.94
C ILE A 136 -16.48 -62.74 -16.34
N GLN A 137 -17.01 -63.96 -16.36
CA GLN A 137 -17.10 -64.94 -17.42
C GLN A 137 -17.76 -64.44 -18.71
N GLN A 138 -17.25 -64.94 -19.85
CA GLN A 138 -18.07 -65.28 -21.00
C GLN A 138 -17.66 -66.67 -21.53
N VAL A 139 -18.71 -67.48 -21.72
CA VAL A 139 -18.83 -68.80 -22.40
C VAL A 139 -18.42 -70.03 -21.59
#